data_AF-A0A517M891-F1
#
_entry.id   AF-A0A517M891-F1
#
_cell.length_a   1.000
_cell.length_b   1.000
_cell.length_c   1.000
_cell.angle_alpha   90.00
_cell.angle_beta   90.00
_cell.angle_gamma   90.00
#
_symmetry.space_group_name_H-M   'P 1'
#
loop_
_entity.id
_entity.type
_entity.pdbx_description
1 polymer ?
#
loop_
_entity_poly.entity_id
_entity_poly.type
_entity_poly.pdbx_seq_one_letter_code
_entity_poly.pdbx_strand_id
1 'polypeptide(L)'
;MNRAILFLLLTATNGSLFAQESDPFAPAGKLADGWEQIDQRLVFLMVRLVDVEANLEAVDIAMLKHGARAGAARGRAIRAQRGSDRMDRNAGGPVRWDQFYGRTAEKFFYHPTQNHTYHTQTILSHQSPSRDNKGEAGVPSSQGLPVHQRPPQFDYIYRANENARQRATTEVAKLGNKIDVLAERRHELELQQCKLWCEVAFRAVSRNDLDKKPLYRFQPKSTVDEGLEESAKFVMVSLSIVENAQKNQASTFRQMKPLISEARDNLANNWSQHGVKYRVQSSNEWKFAMLARHLEDVASNLSDSYTVSVDSARNSDDDRRDMYRGLLQQSLVQYAEAVLALDEMASEMAKVIRYEPDFDNAIEVPFTPASASTPYSEMATPSVVAAQPSVLPSLVGTFRIKWLEGRTGNSGFSNYQFTSDGKALKEGEELGAWTKQRDEFMVRFSDSKRGHVIIRFADESTILGTHFWTDGSQSTWDGKRVAQPDTRNSPLVGYWVQTNGWAIEIFSNGQAKNTSPKGTVDAIGTWQVLGNGKFVVHLGKQWEWRVSLQRNILYAETFLSGARKAHLTFTKKQ
;
A
#
# COMPACT_ATOMS: atom_id res chain seq x y z
N MET A 1 69.83 -42.51 -20.02
CA MET A 1 70.56 -41.91 -18.88
C MET A 1 70.32 -40.40 -18.89
N ASN A 2 69.72 -39.88 -17.81
CA ASN A 2 69.58 -38.48 -17.32
C ASN A 2 69.50 -37.34 -18.36
N ARG A 3 68.32 -36.81 -18.71
CA ARG A 3 67.50 -35.76 -18.03
C ARG A 3 68.24 -34.46 -17.65
N ALA A 4 68.05 -33.43 -18.48
CA ALA A 4 68.05 -32.02 -18.07
C ALA A 4 66.87 -31.34 -18.78
N ILE A 5 65.89 -30.87 -17.99
CA ILE A 5 64.67 -30.17 -18.41
C ILE A 5 64.92 -28.68 -18.21
N LEU A 6 64.82 -27.91 -19.30
CA LEU A 6 64.92 -26.46 -19.34
C LEU A 6 63.54 -25.86 -19.01
N PHE A 7 63.43 -25.18 -17.87
CA PHE A 7 62.22 -24.44 -17.48
C PHE A 7 62.30 -23.00 -18.00
N LEU A 8 61.34 -22.61 -18.82
CA LEU A 8 61.17 -21.27 -19.37
C LEU A 8 60.14 -20.53 -18.49
N LEU A 9 60.60 -19.61 -17.65
CA LEU A 9 59.73 -18.74 -16.85
C LEU A 9 59.28 -17.56 -17.72
N LEU A 10 57.98 -17.53 -18.07
CA LEU A 10 57.29 -16.33 -18.53
C LEU A 10 56.87 -15.51 -17.30
N THR A 11 57.46 -14.34 -17.13
CA THR A 11 56.97 -13.31 -16.20
C THR A 11 55.85 -12.52 -16.86
N ALA A 12 54.60 -12.85 -16.52
CA ALA A 12 53.45 -12.02 -16.85
C ALA A 12 53.44 -10.79 -15.93
N THR A 13 53.73 -9.61 -16.48
CA THR A 13 53.46 -8.32 -15.84
C THR A 13 51.95 -8.08 -15.86
N ASN A 14 51.27 -8.40 -14.75
CA ASN A 14 49.91 -7.92 -14.49
C ASN A 14 49.95 -6.40 -14.27
N GLY A 15 49.72 -5.64 -15.35
CA GLY A 15 49.41 -4.22 -15.26
C GLY A 15 48.07 -4.04 -14.55
N SER A 16 48.13 -3.80 -13.25
CA SER A 16 47.00 -3.30 -12.45
C SER A 16 46.68 -1.89 -12.97
N LEU A 17 45.71 -1.80 -13.88
CA LEU A 17 45.04 -0.55 -14.21
C LEU A 17 44.27 -0.14 -12.96
N PHE A 18 44.82 0.86 -12.26
CA PHE A 18 44.26 1.47 -11.07
C PHE A 18 42.75 1.71 -11.24
N ALA A 19 41.96 0.91 -10.51
CA ALA A 19 40.67 1.35 -10.05
C ALA A 19 40.93 2.59 -9.19
N GLN A 20 40.61 3.76 -9.74
CA GLN A 20 40.51 4.97 -8.93
C GLN A 20 39.30 4.73 -8.02
N GLU A 21 39.59 4.27 -6.81
CA GLU A 21 38.68 4.28 -5.67
C GLU A 21 38.40 5.76 -5.39
N SER A 22 37.49 6.34 -6.16
CA SER A 22 37.00 7.70 -5.92
C SER A 22 36.30 7.62 -4.59
N ASP A 23 36.96 8.12 -3.54
CA ASP A 23 36.38 8.27 -2.21
C ASP A 23 35.00 8.94 -2.38
N PRO A 24 33.89 8.19 -2.25
CA PRO A 24 32.60 8.65 -2.77
C PRO A 24 32.03 9.83 -1.98
N PHE A 25 32.72 10.22 -0.90
CA PHE A 25 32.31 11.28 0.02
C PHE A 25 33.52 12.05 0.57
N ALA A 26 34.33 12.69 -0.29
CA ALA A 26 35.31 13.66 0.19
C ALA A 26 34.63 14.63 1.18
N PRO A 27 35.13 14.76 2.44
CA PRO A 27 34.42 15.45 3.50
C PRO A 27 34.19 16.91 3.12
N ALA A 28 32.97 17.40 3.36
CA ALA A 28 32.61 18.77 3.08
C ALA A 28 33.56 19.73 3.82
N GLY A 29 34.07 20.74 3.12
CA GLY A 29 34.81 21.83 3.76
C GLY A 29 33.97 22.46 4.87
N LYS A 30 34.66 23.02 5.89
CA LYS A 30 34.00 23.65 7.04
C LYS A 30 32.95 24.67 6.55
N LEU A 31 31.71 24.53 7.04
CA LEU A 31 30.63 25.48 6.78
C LEU A 31 30.98 26.86 7.38
N ALA A 32 30.38 27.93 6.86
CA ALA A 32 30.51 29.26 7.44
C ALA A 32 30.00 29.27 8.89
N ASP A 33 30.61 30.09 9.75
CA ASP A 33 30.25 30.14 11.16
C ASP A 33 28.74 30.52 11.33
N GLY A 34 28.03 29.84 12.22
CA GLY A 34 26.58 29.98 12.44
C GLY A 34 25.72 28.92 11.73
N TRP A 35 26.31 28.12 10.85
CA TRP A 35 25.65 27.00 10.15
C TRP A 35 26.02 25.63 10.74
N GLU A 36 26.67 25.56 11.90
CA GLU A 36 27.08 24.30 12.52
C GLU A 36 25.89 23.46 13.02
N GLN A 37 24.73 24.10 13.23
CA GLN A 37 23.49 23.44 13.66
C GLN A 37 22.71 22.76 12.53
N ILE A 38 23.26 22.74 11.31
CA ILE A 38 22.63 22.05 10.19
C ILE A 38 22.58 20.55 10.50
N ASP A 39 21.39 19.98 10.31
CA ASP A 39 21.20 18.54 10.38
C ASP A 39 21.94 17.82 9.25
N GLN A 40 23.16 17.35 9.54
CA GLN A 40 24.00 16.61 8.61
C GLN A 40 23.30 15.37 8.04
N ARG A 41 22.37 14.77 8.81
CA ARG A 41 21.59 13.63 8.33
C ARG A 41 20.61 14.05 7.24
N LEU A 42 19.97 15.21 7.35
CA LEU A 42 19.11 15.74 6.29
C LEU A 42 19.92 15.99 5.01
N VAL A 43 21.10 16.61 5.12
CA VAL A 43 22.00 16.84 3.98
C VAL A 43 22.40 15.51 3.33
N PHE A 44 22.74 14.50 4.12
CA PHE A 44 23.05 13.16 3.63
C PHE A 44 21.87 12.51 2.89
N LEU A 45 20.67 12.55 3.46
CA LEU A 45 19.46 12.03 2.82
C LEU A 45 19.18 12.73 1.48
N MET A 46 19.45 14.03 1.39
CA MET A 46 19.32 14.76 0.15
C MET A 46 20.32 14.38 -0.91
N VAL A 47 21.59 14.22 -0.55
CA VAL A 47 22.60 13.76 -1.51
C VAL A 47 22.20 12.39 -2.06
N ARG A 48 21.65 11.50 -1.22
CA ARG A 48 21.12 10.22 -1.69
C ARG A 48 19.92 10.37 -2.62
N LEU A 49 18.98 11.26 -2.31
CA LEU A 49 17.82 11.52 -3.15
C LEU A 49 18.24 12.06 -4.52
N VAL A 50 19.16 13.01 -4.53
CA VAL A 50 19.78 13.57 -5.75
C VAL A 50 20.44 12.47 -6.59
N ASP A 51 21.14 11.53 -5.96
CA ASP A 51 21.78 10.41 -6.65
C ASP A 51 20.74 9.46 -7.29
N VAL A 52 19.66 9.15 -6.57
CA VAL A 52 18.54 8.35 -7.10
C VAL A 52 17.85 9.07 -8.27
N GLU A 53 17.61 10.37 -8.16
CA GLU A 53 16.98 11.16 -9.24
C GLU A 53 17.85 11.26 -10.49
N ALA A 54 19.17 11.43 -10.33
CA ALA A 54 20.10 11.40 -11.45
C ALA A 54 20.11 10.03 -12.14
N ASN A 55 20.01 8.93 -11.38
CA ASN A 55 19.88 7.59 -11.94
C ASN A 55 18.56 7.37 -12.68
N LEU A 56 17.43 7.84 -12.13
CA LEU A 56 16.14 7.81 -12.82
C LEU A 56 16.20 8.56 -14.16
N GLU A 57 16.75 9.78 -14.16
CA GLU A 57 16.91 10.61 -15.36
C GLU A 57 17.76 9.88 -16.42
N ALA A 58 18.88 9.26 -16.02
CA ALA A 58 19.74 8.51 -16.93
C ALA A 58 19.06 7.25 -17.50
N VAL A 59 18.33 6.50 -16.66
CA VAL A 59 17.57 5.31 -17.09
C VAL A 59 16.48 5.70 -18.08
N ASP A 60 15.72 6.77 -17.81
CA ASP A 60 14.68 7.28 -18.70
C ASP A 60 15.25 7.68 -20.07
N ILE A 61 16.40 8.39 -20.10
CA ILE A 61 17.10 8.74 -21.34
C ILE A 61 17.50 7.48 -22.13
N ALA A 62 18.05 6.47 -21.46
CA ALA A 62 18.42 5.21 -22.13
C ALA A 62 17.18 4.46 -22.66
N MET A 63 16.13 4.34 -21.86
CA MET A 63 14.86 3.74 -22.28
C MET A 63 14.24 4.47 -23.47
N LEU A 64 14.31 5.80 -23.52
CA LEU A 64 13.86 6.60 -24.67
C LEU A 64 14.70 6.33 -25.91
N LYS A 65 16.03 6.27 -25.79
CA LYS A 65 16.95 5.98 -26.90
C LYS A 65 16.69 4.60 -27.52
N HIS A 66 16.35 3.60 -26.69
CA HIS A 66 16.02 2.25 -27.15
C HIS A 66 14.57 2.10 -27.62
N GLY A 67 13.64 2.76 -26.94
CA GLY A 67 12.22 2.80 -27.30
C GLY A 67 11.93 3.61 -28.56
N ALA A 68 12.81 4.52 -28.98
CA ALA A 68 12.68 5.30 -30.22
C ALA A 68 12.63 4.43 -31.49
N ARG A 69 13.17 3.20 -31.47
CA ARG A 69 13.00 2.23 -32.58
C ARG A 69 11.60 1.60 -32.63
N ALA A 70 10.80 1.71 -31.56
CA ALA A 70 9.37 1.39 -31.50
C ALA A 70 8.49 2.67 -31.42
N GLY A 71 9.07 3.86 -31.65
CA GLY A 71 8.69 5.14 -31.04
C GLY A 71 7.58 5.99 -31.69
N ALA A 72 6.93 5.57 -32.77
CA ALA A 72 5.89 6.40 -33.39
C ALA A 72 4.59 6.52 -32.57
N ALA A 73 4.26 5.49 -31.78
CA ALA A 73 3.13 5.51 -30.85
C ALA A 73 3.49 6.25 -29.54
N ARG A 74 4.68 5.96 -28.99
CA ARG A 74 5.16 6.59 -27.74
C ARG A 74 5.45 8.09 -27.91
N GLY A 75 5.92 8.53 -29.08
CA GLY A 75 6.10 9.95 -29.39
C GLY A 75 4.78 10.73 -29.53
N ARG A 76 3.65 10.06 -29.82
CA ARG A 76 2.31 10.67 -29.75
C ARG A 76 1.81 10.75 -28.31
N ALA A 77 2.10 9.73 -27.49
CA ALA A 77 1.86 9.77 -26.05
C ALA A 77 2.66 10.90 -25.37
N ILE A 78 3.96 11.05 -25.66
CA ILE A 78 4.80 12.14 -25.10
C ILE A 78 4.33 13.54 -25.54
N ARG A 79 3.75 13.70 -26.75
CA ARG A 79 3.16 14.98 -27.19
C ARG A 79 1.81 15.26 -26.54
N ALA A 80 1.01 14.22 -26.31
CA ALA A 80 -0.19 14.31 -25.47
C ALA A 80 0.20 14.60 -24.01
N GLN A 81 1.30 14.03 -23.53
CA GLN A 81 1.90 14.25 -22.21
C GLN A 81 2.40 15.68 -22.09
N ARG A 82 3.06 16.30 -23.08
CA ARG A 82 3.36 17.75 -23.03
C ARG A 82 2.11 18.65 -23.03
N GLY A 83 1.00 18.17 -23.59
CA GLY A 83 -0.32 18.81 -23.48
C GLY A 83 -0.93 18.62 -22.08
N SER A 84 -0.72 17.44 -21.47
CA SER A 84 -1.10 17.10 -20.11
C SER A 84 -0.23 17.80 -19.07
N ASP A 85 1.10 17.87 -19.24
CA ASP A 85 2.10 18.66 -18.49
C ASP A 85 1.72 20.15 -18.41
N ARG A 86 1.01 20.68 -19.41
CA ARG A 86 0.46 22.04 -19.38
C ARG A 86 -0.82 22.15 -18.54
N MET A 87 -1.58 21.06 -18.40
CA MET A 87 -2.68 20.95 -17.43
C MET A 87 -2.18 20.52 -16.02
N ASP A 88 -1.10 19.75 -15.93
CA ASP A 88 -0.43 19.27 -14.70
C ASP A 88 0.49 20.31 -14.06
N ARG A 89 0.80 21.41 -14.73
CA ARG A 89 1.27 22.62 -14.05
C ARG A 89 0.30 23.08 -12.95
N ASN A 90 -0.97 22.64 -13.01
CA ASN A 90 -1.95 22.83 -11.95
C ASN A 90 -2.23 21.56 -11.12
N ALA A 91 -1.68 20.38 -11.46
CA ALA A 91 -1.99 19.09 -10.79
C ALA A 91 -0.77 18.28 -10.27
N GLY A 92 0.47 18.74 -10.45
CA GLY A 92 1.61 18.35 -9.60
C GLY A 92 2.25 16.98 -9.88
N GLY A 93 2.95 16.83 -11.02
CA GLY A 93 3.89 15.71 -11.21
C GLY A 93 5.02 15.67 -10.16
N PRO A 94 5.85 14.61 -10.13
CA PRO A 94 6.97 14.47 -9.19
C PRO A 94 7.83 15.73 -9.14
N VAL A 95 7.96 16.29 -7.93
CA VAL A 95 8.72 17.50 -7.72
C VAL A 95 10.19 17.10 -7.67
N ARG A 96 10.96 17.58 -8.65
CA ARG A 96 12.42 17.37 -8.65
C ARG A 96 13.04 17.95 -7.38
N TRP A 97 14.14 17.36 -6.91
CA TRP A 97 14.79 17.79 -5.68
C TRP A 97 15.10 19.30 -5.65
N ASP A 98 15.47 19.89 -6.79
CA ASP A 98 15.79 21.32 -6.93
C ASP A 98 14.55 22.20 -6.74
N GLN A 99 13.40 21.76 -7.24
CA GLN A 99 12.12 22.44 -7.07
C GLN A 99 11.58 22.29 -5.65
N PHE A 100 11.73 21.11 -5.05
CA PHE A 100 11.38 20.89 -3.64
C PHE A 100 12.25 21.77 -2.75
N TYR A 101 13.56 21.84 -3.00
CA TYR A 101 14.44 22.70 -2.21
C TYR A 101 14.11 24.17 -2.41
N GLY A 102 13.88 24.60 -3.65
CA GLY A 102 13.49 25.98 -3.92
C GLY A 102 12.15 26.40 -3.29
N ARG A 103 11.20 25.47 -3.11
CA ARG A 103 9.85 25.76 -2.58
C ARG A 103 9.68 25.46 -1.10
N THR A 104 10.41 24.48 -0.61
CA THR A 104 10.11 23.80 0.65
C THR A 104 11.29 23.82 1.61
N ALA A 105 12.53 23.86 1.13
CA ALA A 105 13.68 23.96 2.03
C ALA A 105 13.70 25.30 2.77
N GLU A 106 13.26 26.41 2.16
CA GLU A 106 13.12 27.66 2.90
C GLU A 106 12.25 27.49 4.17
N LYS A 107 11.20 26.65 4.09
CA LYS A 107 10.29 26.38 5.20
C LYS A 107 10.86 25.39 6.24
N PHE A 108 11.79 24.52 5.87
CA PHE A 108 12.35 23.51 6.79
C PHE A 108 13.73 23.87 7.32
N PHE A 109 14.36 24.92 6.79
CA PHE A 109 15.69 25.34 7.22
C PHE A 109 15.59 26.44 8.25
N TYR A 110 16.25 26.20 9.39
CA TYR A 110 16.57 27.21 10.38
C TYR A 110 17.40 28.30 9.71
N HIS A 111 16.89 29.54 9.70
CA HIS A 111 17.69 30.70 9.39
C HIS A 111 18.28 31.22 10.72
N PRO A 112 19.60 31.31 10.89
CA PRO A 112 20.22 31.68 12.17
C PRO A 112 19.82 33.06 12.69
N THR A 113 19.27 33.93 11.84
CA THR A 113 18.76 35.24 12.24
C THR A 113 17.23 35.31 12.42
N GLN A 114 16.47 34.30 11.99
CA GLN A 114 15.02 34.25 12.15
C GLN A 114 14.68 33.04 13.01
N ASN A 115 14.49 33.27 14.30
CA ASN A 115 14.30 32.23 15.31
C ASN A 115 12.91 31.57 15.26
N HIS A 116 12.18 31.71 14.14
CA HIS A 116 10.81 31.24 13.95
C HIS A 116 10.72 30.60 12.58
N THR A 117 10.22 29.37 12.55
CA THR A 117 9.85 28.70 11.31
C THR A 117 8.34 28.93 11.16
N TYR A 118 7.91 29.77 10.23
CA TYR A 118 6.53 30.27 10.10
C TYR A 118 5.52 29.19 9.63
N HIS A 119 5.27 28.15 10.43
CA HIS A 119 4.47 27.01 9.98
C HIS A 119 2.96 27.27 10.05
N THR A 120 2.47 27.75 11.20
CA THR A 120 1.02 27.99 11.41
C THR A 120 0.47 29.09 10.52
N GLN A 121 1.13 30.25 10.46
CA GLN A 121 0.68 31.37 9.63
C GLN A 121 0.65 30.96 8.16
N THR A 122 1.68 30.28 7.65
CA THR A 122 1.73 29.83 6.26
C THR A 122 0.56 28.91 5.92
N ILE A 123 0.27 27.90 6.75
CA ILE A 123 -0.82 26.96 6.47
C ILE A 123 -2.19 27.63 6.58
N LEU A 124 -2.39 28.49 7.60
CA LEU A 124 -3.67 29.18 7.81
C LEU A 124 -3.89 30.34 6.82
N SER A 125 -2.83 30.95 6.30
CA SER A 125 -2.88 32.03 5.31
C SER A 125 -2.99 31.52 3.88
N HIS A 126 -2.70 30.23 3.61
CA HIS A 126 -3.06 29.55 2.37
C HIS A 126 -4.59 29.42 2.25
N GLN A 127 -5.30 30.55 2.20
CA GLN A 127 -6.61 30.60 1.57
C GLN A 127 -6.42 30.19 0.11
N SER A 128 -7.31 29.33 -0.39
CA SER A 128 -7.23 28.76 -1.73
C SER A 128 -6.78 29.79 -2.77
N PRO A 129 -5.86 29.44 -3.69
CA PRO A 129 -5.24 30.36 -4.65
C PRO A 129 -6.24 31.05 -5.62
N SER A 130 -7.52 30.76 -5.49
CA SER A 130 -8.62 31.41 -6.21
C SER A 130 -8.78 32.90 -5.92
N ARG A 131 -8.21 33.45 -4.83
CA ARG A 131 -8.47 34.83 -4.40
C ARG A 131 -7.34 35.84 -4.65
N ASP A 132 -6.08 35.41 -4.65
CA ASP A 132 -4.92 36.32 -4.74
C ASP A 132 -4.05 36.08 -5.99
N ASN A 133 -4.67 36.18 -7.17
CA ASN A 133 -3.94 36.44 -8.42
C ASN A 133 -3.50 37.92 -8.55
N LYS A 134 -3.27 38.60 -7.42
CA LYS A 134 -2.61 39.91 -7.39
C LYS A 134 -1.23 39.68 -6.83
N GLY A 135 -0.22 39.75 -7.71
CA GLY A 135 1.17 39.43 -7.41
C GLY A 135 1.68 40.16 -6.17
N GLU A 136 1.77 39.44 -5.06
CA GLU A 136 2.82 39.71 -4.09
C GLU A 136 4.16 39.42 -4.78
N ALA A 137 5.14 40.29 -4.55
CA ALA A 137 6.47 40.25 -5.14
C ALA A 137 7.33 39.12 -4.54
N GLY A 138 6.79 37.90 -4.45
CA GLY A 138 7.55 36.70 -4.20
C GLY A 138 8.41 36.38 -5.41
N VAL A 139 9.69 36.04 -5.17
CA VAL A 139 10.59 35.57 -6.22
C VAL A 139 9.90 34.40 -6.94
N PRO A 140 9.74 34.45 -8.29
CA PRO A 140 9.13 33.37 -9.03
C PRO A 140 9.78 32.03 -8.65
N SER A 141 9.00 31.02 -8.28
CA SER A 141 9.52 29.70 -7.85
C SER A 141 10.46 29.03 -8.87
N SER A 142 10.53 29.53 -10.10
CA SER A 142 11.46 29.12 -11.14
C SER A 142 12.86 29.73 -11.05
N GLN A 143 13.09 30.77 -10.24
CA GLN A 143 14.38 31.48 -10.15
C GLN A 143 15.27 31.04 -8.98
N GLY A 144 14.75 30.23 -8.04
CA GLY A 144 15.47 29.87 -6.83
C GLY A 144 15.78 31.09 -5.95
N LEU A 145 16.20 30.85 -4.71
CA LEU A 145 16.74 31.92 -3.87
C LEU A 145 17.99 32.49 -4.54
N PRO A 146 18.20 33.82 -4.54
CA PRO A 146 19.45 34.41 -4.96
C PRO A 146 20.64 33.69 -4.30
N VAL A 147 21.74 33.52 -5.02
CA VAL A 147 22.93 32.75 -4.55
C VAL A 147 23.45 33.21 -3.17
N HIS A 148 23.25 34.48 -2.82
CA HIS A 148 23.66 35.02 -1.53
C HIS A 148 22.67 34.75 -0.38
N GLN A 149 21.45 34.30 -0.68
CA GLN A 149 20.39 33.97 0.28
C GLN A 149 20.18 32.46 0.43
N ARG A 150 20.73 31.65 -0.48
CA ARG A 150 20.59 30.20 -0.38
C ARG A 150 21.49 29.66 0.74
N PRO A 151 21.01 28.70 1.54
CA PRO A 151 21.84 28.00 2.51
C PRO A 151 23.09 27.40 1.83
N PRO A 152 24.31 27.49 2.41
CA PRO A 152 25.56 26.96 1.83
C PRO A 152 25.51 25.47 1.42
N GLN A 153 24.61 24.70 2.02
CA GLN A 153 24.34 23.29 1.72
C GLN A 153 23.84 23.09 0.29
N PHE A 154 23.20 24.10 -0.30
CA PHE A 154 22.73 24.02 -1.69
C PHE A 154 23.91 23.82 -2.62
N ASP A 155 25.01 24.56 -2.42
CA ASP A 155 26.22 24.43 -3.24
C ASP A 155 26.83 23.03 -3.12
N TYR A 156 26.67 22.39 -1.96
CA TYR A 156 27.08 21.01 -1.76
C TYR A 156 26.18 20.02 -2.52
N ILE A 157 24.86 20.17 -2.40
CA ILE A 157 23.89 19.30 -3.08
C ILE A 157 23.98 19.47 -4.62
N TYR A 158 24.17 20.69 -5.13
CA TYR A 158 24.39 20.94 -6.56
C TYR A 158 25.64 20.24 -7.09
N ARG A 159 26.76 20.33 -6.36
CA ARG A 159 28.00 19.61 -6.74
C ARG A 159 27.79 18.10 -6.68
N ALA A 160 27.11 17.60 -5.65
CA ALA A 160 26.76 16.18 -5.53
C ALA A 160 25.89 15.71 -6.70
N ASN A 161 24.94 16.53 -7.16
CA ASN A 161 24.08 16.24 -8.31
C ASN A 161 24.87 16.11 -9.62
N GLU A 162 25.82 17.00 -9.86
CA GLU A 162 26.64 16.94 -11.07
C GLU A 162 27.48 15.66 -11.09
N ASN A 163 28.10 15.31 -9.96
CA ASN A 163 28.83 14.06 -9.81
C ASN A 163 27.91 12.83 -9.96
N ALA A 164 26.70 12.89 -9.39
CA ALA A 164 25.71 11.83 -9.50
C ALA A 164 25.28 11.58 -10.94
N ARG A 165 25.07 12.63 -11.75
CA ARG A 165 24.72 12.52 -13.17
C ARG A 165 25.79 11.78 -13.98
N GLN A 166 27.06 12.07 -13.71
CA GLN A 166 28.18 11.39 -14.37
C GLN A 166 28.24 9.90 -13.99
N ARG A 167 28.03 9.58 -12.71
CA ARG A 167 27.97 8.18 -12.23
C ARG A 167 26.77 7.44 -12.82
N ALA A 168 25.59 8.04 -12.76
CA ALA A 168 24.35 7.49 -13.29
C ALA A 168 24.46 7.16 -14.78
N THR A 169 25.01 8.07 -15.58
CA THR A 169 25.27 7.83 -17.02
C THR A 169 26.20 6.63 -17.22
N THR A 170 27.24 6.51 -16.40
CA THR A 170 28.19 5.40 -16.45
C THR A 170 27.55 4.07 -16.04
N GLU A 171 26.71 4.06 -15.00
CA GLU A 171 25.99 2.88 -14.51
C GLU A 171 24.98 2.38 -15.54
N VAL A 172 24.17 3.28 -16.09
CA VAL A 172 23.19 2.95 -17.14
C VAL A 172 23.87 2.41 -18.40
N ALA A 173 25.04 2.95 -18.76
CA ALA A 173 25.83 2.40 -19.87
C ALA A 173 26.26 0.94 -19.63
N LYS A 174 26.52 0.54 -18.38
CA LYS A 174 26.87 -0.86 -18.02
C LYS A 174 25.68 -1.81 -18.12
N LEU A 175 24.46 -1.34 -17.83
CA LEU A 175 23.24 -2.13 -17.99
C LEU A 175 22.96 -2.46 -19.47
N GLY A 176 23.49 -1.64 -20.37
CA GLY A 176 23.39 -1.81 -21.81
C GLY A 176 21.97 -1.57 -22.34
N ASN A 177 21.70 -2.06 -23.54
CA ASN A 177 20.47 -1.74 -24.29
C ASN A 177 19.28 -2.67 -23.92
N LYS A 178 19.31 -3.30 -22.74
CA LYS A 178 18.32 -4.31 -22.32
C LYS A 178 17.12 -3.60 -21.66
N ILE A 179 16.04 -3.41 -22.42
CA ILE A 179 14.85 -2.65 -21.98
C ILE A 179 14.27 -3.21 -20.68
N ASP A 180 14.18 -4.54 -20.54
CA ASP A 180 13.60 -5.16 -19.34
C ASP A 180 14.44 -4.87 -18.08
N VAL A 181 15.77 -4.92 -18.20
CA VAL A 181 16.71 -4.59 -17.11
C VAL A 181 16.63 -3.12 -16.74
N LEU A 182 16.51 -2.22 -17.74
CA LEU A 182 16.33 -0.79 -17.50
C LEU A 182 14.99 -0.50 -16.80
N ALA A 183 13.91 -1.20 -17.18
CA ALA A 183 12.59 -1.05 -16.56
C ALA A 183 12.58 -1.55 -15.11
N GLU A 184 13.21 -2.70 -14.83
CA GLU A 184 13.39 -3.21 -13.47
C GLU A 184 14.22 -2.23 -12.62
N ARG A 185 15.34 -1.74 -13.15
CA ARG A 185 16.17 -0.74 -12.46
C ARG A 185 15.43 0.56 -12.20
N ARG A 186 14.64 1.05 -13.16
CA ARG A 186 13.77 2.21 -12.98
C ARG A 186 12.86 1.97 -11.79
N HIS A 187 12.14 0.85 -11.76
CA HIS A 187 11.20 0.54 -10.69
C HIS A 187 11.86 0.50 -9.30
N GLU A 188 13.04 -0.12 -9.18
CA GLU A 188 13.82 -0.11 -7.93
C GLU A 188 14.14 1.32 -7.46
N LEU A 189 14.60 2.17 -8.38
CA LEU A 189 14.94 3.56 -8.09
C LEU A 189 13.70 4.38 -7.70
N GLU A 190 12.53 4.12 -8.30
CA GLU A 190 11.27 4.76 -7.91
C GLU A 190 10.91 4.43 -6.46
N LEU A 191 11.01 3.16 -6.07
CA LEU A 191 10.76 2.72 -4.69
C LEU A 191 11.76 3.36 -3.72
N GLN A 192 13.03 3.44 -4.09
CA GLN A 192 14.06 4.12 -3.30
C GLN A 192 13.77 5.62 -3.15
N GLN A 193 13.33 6.28 -4.22
CA GLN A 193 12.97 7.70 -4.18
C GLN A 193 11.81 7.95 -3.22
N CYS A 194 10.73 7.15 -3.31
CA CYS A 194 9.59 7.25 -2.38
C CYS A 194 10.04 7.07 -0.93
N LYS A 195 10.92 6.08 -0.67
CA LYS A 195 11.47 5.84 0.66
C LYS A 195 12.25 7.05 1.18
N LEU A 196 13.13 7.61 0.35
CA LEU A 196 13.95 8.77 0.71
C LEU A 196 13.11 10.02 0.97
N TRP A 197 12.06 10.25 0.18
CA TRP A 197 11.14 11.36 0.42
C TRP A 197 10.47 11.27 1.79
N CYS A 198 10.04 10.07 2.18
CA CYS A 198 9.49 9.82 3.51
C CYS A 198 10.53 10.10 4.60
N GLU A 199 11.76 9.58 4.46
CA GLU A 199 12.85 9.85 5.41
C GLU A 199 13.17 11.35 5.53
N VAL A 200 13.21 12.08 4.41
CA VAL A 200 13.49 13.53 4.37
C VAL A 200 12.38 14.31 5.08
N ALA A 201 11.12 14.10 4.71
CA ALA A 201 9.99 14.83 5.29
C ALA A 201 9.85 14.56 6.79
N PHE A 202 9.97 13.30 7.21
CA PHE A 202 9.83 12.92 8.61
C PHE A 202 11.05 13.26 9.45
N ARG A 203 12.25 13.35 8.86
CA ARG A 203 13.42 13.89 9.56
C ARG A 203 13.21 15.36 9.94
N ALA A 204 12.53 16.15 9.11
CA ALA A 204 12.21 17.54 9.43
C ALA A 204 11.34 17.64 10.70
N VAL A 205 10.40 16.71 10.89
CA VAL A 205 9.61 16.60 12.12
C VAL A 205 10.49 16.13 13.29
N SER A 206 11.19 15.00 13.14
CA SER A 206 12.01 14.40 14.21
C SER A 206 13.14 15.31 14.71
N ARG A 207 13.66 16.21 13.87
CA ARG A 207 14.71 17.18 14.26
C ARG A 207 14.26 18.10 15.39
N ASN A 208 12.97 18.37 15.50
CA ASN A 208 12.43 19.26 16.53
C ASN A 208 12.28 18.57 17.89
N ASP A 209 12.64 17.27 18.00
CA ASP A 209 12.58 16.49 19.24
C ASP A 209 11.22 16.64 19.94
N LEU A 210 10.14 16.66 19.15
CA LEU A 210 8.79 16.92 19.65
C LEU A 210 8.37 15.87 20.67
N ASP A 211 8.72 14.61 20.45
CA ASP A 211 8.53 13.49 21.37
C ASP A 211 9.16 13.73 22.76
N LYS A 212 10.17 14.60 22.86
CA LYS A 212 10.85 14.92 24.13
C LYS A 212 10.28 16.16 24.83
N LYS A 213 9.45 16.97 24.15
CA LYS A 213 8.87 18.18 24.75
C LYS A 213 7.98 17.80 25.94
N PRO A 214 8.14 18.45 27.11
CA PRO A 214 7.30 18.16 28.28
C PRO A 214 5.79 18.24 27.98
N LEU A 215 5.39 19.17 27.10
CA LEU A 215 4.00 19.36 26.64
C LEU A 215 3.33 18.08 26.13
N TYR A 216 4.09 17.16 25.54
CA TYR A 216 3.57 15.91 24.98
C TYR A 216 3.91 14.69 25.84
N ARG A 217 4.47 14.89 27.03
CA ARG A 217 4.88 13.79 27.90
C ARG A 217 4.17 13.80 29.22
N PHE A 218 3.83 14.98 29.72
CA PHE A 218 3.38 15.19 31.08
C PHE A 218 2.07 15.95 31.10
N GLN A 219 1.17 15.54 31.98
CA GLN A 219 -0.09 16.24 32.23
C GLN A 219 0.20 17.64 32.79
N PRO A 220 -0.70 18.62 32.65
CA PRO A 220 -0.55 19.90 33.34
C PRO A 220 -0.71 19.74 34.85
N LYS A 221 0.12 20.42 35.66
CA LYS A 221 -0.01 20.42 37.15
C LYS A 221 -1.34 20.97 37.65
N SER A 222 -1.96 21.86 36.88
CA SER A 222 -3.25 22.46 37.20
C SER A 222 -4.34 21.83 36.34
N THR A 223 -5.53 21.62 36.91
CA THR A 223 -6.72 21.01 36.28
C THR A 223 -7.38 21.83 35.17
N VAL A 224 -6.64 22.72 34.47
CA VAL A 224 -7.24 23.96 33.93
C VAL A 224 -7.45 23.98 32.42
N ASP A 225 -6.94 23.03 31.62
CA ASP A 225 -7.26 23.06 30.19
C ASP A 225 -7.27 21.68 29.52
N GLU A 226 -8.45 21.05 29.57
CA GLU A 226 -8.80 19.83 28.85
C GLU A 226 -8.62 20.02 27.32
N GLY A 227 -8.72 21.25 26.81
CA GLY A 227 -8.48 21.56 25.41
C GLY A 227 -7.02 21.35 24.98
N LEU A 228 -6.07 21.79 25.80
CA LEU A 228 -4.64 21.61 25.54
C LEU A 228 -4.23 20.14 25.64
N GLU A 229 -4.72 19.42 26.65
CA GLU A 229 -4.40 18.00 26.82
C GLU A 229 -4.83 17.16 25.60
N GLU A 230 -6.06 17.37 25.12
CA GLU A 230 -6.56 16.67 23.93
C GLU A 230 -5.80 17.09 22.66
N SER A 231 -5.39 18.35 22.56
CA SER A 231 -4.50 18.82 21.48
C SER A 231 -3.16 18.09 21.50
N ALA A 232 -2.57 17.95 22.68
CA ALA A 232 -1.31 17.23 22.87
C ALA A 232 -1.45 15.76 22.46
N LYS A 233 -2.52 15.07 22.88
CA LYS A 233 -2.83 13.69 22.45
C LYS A 233 -2.93 13.55 20.93
N PHE A 234 -3.59 14.49 20.25
CA PHE A 234 -3.67 14.49 18.78
C PHE A 234 -2.30 14.66 18.11
N VAL A 235 -1.46 15.58 18.60
CA VAL A 235 -0.07 15.74 18.12
C VAL A 235 0.73 14.45 18.33
N MET A 236 0.61 13.81 19.50
CA MET A 236 1.30 12.56 19.80
C MET A 236 0.94 11.43 18.83
N VAL A 237 -0.35 11.26 18.49
CA VAL A 237 -0.76 10.26 17.47
C VAL A 237 -0.09 10.57 16.13
N SER A 238 -0.04 11.85 15.75
CA SER A 238 0.59 12.30 14.50
C SER A 238 2.11 12.04 14.50
N LEU A 239 2.79 12.24 15.64
CA LEU A 239 4.20 11.91 15.82
C LEU A 239 4.44 10.40 15.77
N SER A 240 3.54 9.59 16.33
CA SER A 240 3.65 8.13 16.28
C SER A 240 3.65 7.60 14.84
N ILE A 241 2.91 8.24 13.93
CA ILE A 241 2.92 7.91 12.49
C ILE A 241 4.27 8.21 11.88
N VAL A 242 4.88 9.34 12.20
CA VAL A 242 6.24 9.72 11.74
C VAL A 242 7.26 8.66 12.16
N GLU A 243 7.24 8.24 13.44
CA GLU A 243 8.14 7.19 13.94
C GLU A 243 7.87 5.82 13.32
N ASN A 244 6.61 5.42 13.21
CA ASN A 244 6.22 4.12 12.68
C ASN A 244 6.50 4.02 11.18
N ALA A 245 6.35 5.10 10.42
CA ALA A 245 6.66 5.10 9.01
C ALA A 245 8.16 4.96 8.75
N GLN A 246 9.03 5.49 9.62
CA GLN A 246 10.47 5.25 9.54
C GLN A 246 10.82 3.76 9.74
N LYS A 247 10.01 3.01 10.49
CA LYS A 247 10.19 1.56 10.74
C LYS A 247 9.54 0.70 9.65
N ASN A 248 8.30 1.01 9.25
CA ASN A 248 7.51 0.26 8.28
C ASN A 248 6.54 1.18 7.53
N GLN A 249 6.99 1.73 6.40
CA GLN A 249 6.22 2.66 5.57
C GLN A 249 4.91 2.04 5.06
N ALA A 250 4.98 0.81 4.54
CA ALA A 250 3.84 0.15 3.92
C ALA A 250 2.69 -0.09 4.89
N SER A 251 2.98 -0.60 6.08
CA SER A 251 1.96 -0.80 7.12
C SER A 251 1.44 0.54 7.63
N THR A 252 2.33 1.50 7.87
CA THR A 252 1.96 2.79 8.47
C THR A 252 1.06 3.60 7.54
N PHE A 253 1.42 3.76 6.26
CA PHE A 253 0.60 4.55 5.35
C PHE A 253 -0.77 3.94 5.07
N ARG A 254 -0.92 2.61 5.14
CA ARG A 254 -2.24 1.96 5.06
C ARG A 254 -3.11 2.22 6.28
N GLN A 255 -2.50 2.43 7.45
CA GLN A 255 -3.22 2.66 8.72
C GLN A 255 -3.35 4.14 9.08
N MET A 256 -2.57 5.01 8.45
CA MET A 256 -2.48 6.41 8.83
C MET A 256 -3.81 7.17 8.69
N LYS A 257 -4.57 6.93 7.61
CA LYS A 257 -5.88 7.55 7.40
C LYS A 257 -6.86 7.25 8.54
N PRO A 258 -7.17 5.99 8.87
CA PRO A 258 -8.09 5.71 9.98
C PRO A 258 -7.56 6.19 11.33
N LEU A 259 -6.24 6.11 11.57
CA LEU A 259 -5.65 6.58 12.84
C LEU A 259 -5.82 8.09 13.05
N ILE A 260 -5.54 8.91 12.03
CA ILE A 260 -5.70 10.37 12.13
C ILE A 260 -7.18 10.76 12.19
N SER A 261 -8.03 10.11 11.40
CA SER A 261 -9.48 10.35 11.44
C SER A 261 -10.06 10.06 12.83
N GLU A 262 -9.74 8.90 13.42
CA GLU A 262 -10.15 8.52 14.77
C GLU A 262 -9.62 9.50 15.83
N ALA A 263 -8.33 9.88 15.74
CA ALA A 263 -7.74 10.85 16.67
C ALA A 263 -8.42 12.23 16.59
N ARG A 264 -8.77 12.68 15.38
CA ARG A 264 -9.49 13.95 15.18
C ARG A 264 -10.91 13.89 15.73
N ASP A 265 -11.60 12.77 15.52
CA ASP A 265 -12.95 12.57 16.03
C ASP A 265 -12.94 12.53 17.57
N ASN A 266 -11.94 11.88 18.18
CA ASN A 266 -11.73 11.89 19.63
C ASN A 266 -11.45 13.32 20.15
N LEU A 267 -10.55 14.07 19.49
CA LEU A 267 -10.29 15.48 19.80
C LEU A 267 -11.58 16.29 19.79
N ALA A 268 -12.38 16.20 18.73
CA ALA A 268 -13.62 16.97 18.57
C ALA A 268 -14.69 16.58 19.61
N ASN A 269 -14.81 15.28 19.91
CA ASN A 269 -15.76 14.76 20.90
C ASN A 269 -15.39 15.22 22.31
N ASN A 270 -14.12 15.08 22.70
CA ASN A 270 -13.64 15.47 24.03
C ASN A 270 -13.75 16.99 24.21
N TRP A 271 -13.32 17.77 23.21
CA TRP A 271 -13.52 19.22 23.22
C TRP A 271 -14.99 19.63 23.37
N SER A 272 -15.91 18.91 22.73
CA SER A 272 -17.34 19.17 22.89
C SER A 272 -17.85 18.83 24.29
N GLN A 273 -17.35 17.75 24.90
CA GLN A 273 -17.74 17.35 26.27
C GLN A 273 -17.23 18.34 27.31
N HIS A 274 -16.02 18.88 27.10
CA HIS A 274 -15.35 19.84 27.97
C HIS A 274 -15.76 21.30 27.71
N GLY A 275 -16.68 21.54 26.77
CA GLY A 275 -17.17 22.89 26.46
C GLY A 275 -16.13 23.81 25.82
N VAL A 276 -15.08 23.25 25.22
CA VAL A 276 -14.02 23.98 24.51
C VAL A 276 -14.63 24.69 23.30
N LYS A 277 -14.48 26.01 23.23
CA LYS A 277 -15.12 26.85 22.20
C LYS A 277 -14.34 26.91 20.88
N TYR A 278 -14.04 25.76 20.28
CA TYR A 278 -13.29 25.69 19.02
C TYR A 278 -14.06 26.16 17.77
N ARG A 279 -15.30 26.65 17.91
CA ARG A 279 -16.10 27.20 16.79
C ARG A 279 -15.92 28.71 16.60
N VAL A 280 -15.21 29.39 17.50
CA VAL A 280 -14.96 30.83 17.40
C VAL A 280 -13.78 31.06 16.45
N GLN A 281 -14.03 31.64 15.27
CA GLN A 281 -13.10 31.75 14.12
C GLN A 281 -11.79 32.55 14.34
N SER A 282 -11.41 32.84 15.58
CA SER A 282 -10.16 33.52 15.92
C SER A 282 -9.42 32.87 17.09
N SER A 283 -10.04 31.91 17.77
CA SER A 283 -9.44 31.26 18.93
C SER A 283 -8.32 30.30 18.50
N ASN A 284 -7.39 30.03 19.42
CA ASN A 284 -6.29 29.09 19.14
C ASN A 284 -6.84 27.67 18.93
N GLU A 285 -7.91 27.29 19.63
CA GLU A 285 -8.59 26.01 19.49
C GLU A 285 -9.23 25.87 18.10
N TRP A 286 -9.86 26.94 17.58
CA TRP A 286 -10.38 26.91 16.20
C TRP A 286 -9.26 26.72 15.18
N LYS A 287 -8.15 27.46 15.34
CA LYS A 287 -6.97 27.32 14.45
C LYS A 287 -6.40 25.91 14.53
N PHE A 288 -6.29 25.35 15.73
CA PHE A 288 -5.82 23.98 15.95
C PHE A 288 -6.77 22.95 15.31
N ALA A 289 -8.09 23.07 15.49
CA ALA A 289 -9.07 22.20 14.82
C ALA A 289 -8.98 22.26 13.29
N MET A 290 -8.76 23.46 12.72
CA MET A 290 -8.55 23.63 11.28
C MET A 290 -7.28 22.91 10.80
N LEU A 291 -6.18 23.01 11.54
CA LEU A 291 -4.94 22.28 11.26
C LEU A 291 -5.12 20.77 11.41
N ALA A 292 -5.87 20.31 12.41
CA ALA A 292 -6.14 18.89 12.63
C ALA A 292 -6.97 18.28 11.48
N ARG A 293 -7.97 19.01 10.99
CA ARG A 293 -8.73 18.64 9.79
C ARG A 293 -7.83 18.63 8.54
N HIS A 294 -6.98 19.64 8.38
CA HIS A 294 -6.04 19.67 7.26
C HIS A 294 -5.09 18.47 7.29
N LEU A 295 -4.58 18.09 8.47
CA LEU A 295 -3.72 16.92 8.62
C LEU A 295 -4.46 15.61 8.24
N GLU A 296 -5.74 15.47 8.57
CA GLU A 296 -6.56 14.32 8.16
C GLU A 296 -6.73 14.25 6.63
N ASP A 297 -7.03 15.38 5.98
CA ASP A 297 -7.14 15.45 4.51
C ASP A 297 -5.82 15.04 3.85
N VAL A 298 -4.70 15.58 4.35
CA VAL A 298 -3.34 15.24 3.89
C VAL A 298 -3.02 13.77 4.17
N ALA A 299 -3.40 13.25 5.33
CA ALA A 299 -3.21 11.85 5.70
C ALA A 299 -3.97 10.91 4.75
N SER A 300 -5.20 11.26 4.36
CA SER A 300 -5.93 10.51 3.35
C SER A 300 -5.20 10.51 2.01
N ASN A 301 -4.81 11.70 1.52
CA ASN A 301 -4.11 11.84 0.25
C ASN A 301 -2.79 11.08 0.22
N LEU A 302 -2.02 11.13 1.30
CA LEU A 302 -0.77 10.42 1.44
C LEU A 302 -0.96 8.89 1.47
N SER A 303 -1.99 8.40 2.17
CA SER A 303 -2.35 6.97 2.20
C SER A 303 -2.75 6.45 0.80
N ASP A 304 -3.63 7.19 0.12
CA ASP A 304 -4.12 6.85 -1.21
C ASP A 304 -2.99 6.92 -2.24
N SER A 305 -2.16 7.97 -2.18
CA SER A 305 -1.02 8.16 -3.09
C SER A 305 0.06 7.12 -2.90
N TYR A 306 0.34 6.70 -1.67
CA TYR A 306 1.25 5.59 -1.40
C TYR A 306 0.72 4.28 -1.99
N THR A 307 -0.55 3.97 -1.74
CA THR A 307 -1.17 2.75 -2.25
C THR A 307 -1.10 2.69 -3.78
N VAL A 308 -1.41 3.79 -4.48
CA VAL A 308 -1.33 3.79 -5.94
C VAL A 308 0.11 3.81 -6.44
N SER A 309 0.99 4.67 -5.91
CA SER A 309 2.37 4.76 -6.41
C SER A 309 3.21 3.49 -6.17
N VAL A 310 2.96 2.77 -5.07
CA VAL A 310 3.75 1.59 -4.68
C VAL A 310 3.03 0.28 -5.00
N ASP A 311 1.76 0.12 -4.64
CA ASP A 311 1.08 -1.19 -4.78
C ASP A 311 0.49 -1.42 -6.19
N SER A 312 0.24 -0.35 -6.97
CA SER A 312 -0.40 -0.49 -8.30
C SER A 312 0.57 -0.82 -9.44
N ALA A 313 1.84 -1.12 -9.13
CA ALA A 313 2.90 -1.48 -10.09
C ALA A 313 2.56 -2.65 -11.04
N ARG A 314 1.48 -3.40 -10.78
CA ARG A 314 1.00 -4.49 -11.63
C ARG A 314 0.17 -4.03 -12.83
N ASN A 315 -0.34 -2.81 -12.82
CA ASN A 315 -1.08 -2.24 -13.94
C ASN A 315 -0.12 -1.36 -14.73
N SER A 316 0.03 -1.62 -16.03
CA SER A 316 0.97 -0.97 -16.95
C SER A 316 0.65 0.51 -17.24
N ASP A 317 0.25 1.28 -16.25
CA ASP A 317 -0.14 2.69 -16.32
C ASP A 317 0.95 3.54 -15.64
N ASP A 318 2.11 3.64 -16.30
CA ASP A 318 3.28 4.36 -15.81
C ASP A 318 2.99 5.85 -15.55
N ASP A 319 2.16 6.48 -16.39
CA ASP A 319 1.81 7.90 -16.27
C ASP A 319 1.02 8.17 -14.99
N ARG A 320 0.03 7.32 -14.70
CA ARG A 320 -0.72 7.40 -13.45
C ARG A 320 0.19 7.18 -12.25
N ARG A 321 1.11 6.21 -12.32
CA ARG A 321 2.07 5.97 -11.21
C ARG A 321 2.90 7.22 -10.94
N ASP A 322 3.43 7.86 -11.98
CA ASP A 322 4.26 9.06 -11.83
C ASP A 322 3.46 10.23 -11.26
N MET A 323 2.19 10.43 -11.68
CA MET A 323 1.30 11.41 -11.05
C MET A 323 1.13 11.17 -9.54
N TYR A 324 0.84 9.92 -9.13
CA TYR A 324 0.67 9.60 -7.71
C TYR A 324 1.97 9.66 -6.91
N ARG A 325 3.14 9.50 -7.54
CA ARG A 325 4.43 9.77 -6.89
C ARG A 325 4.61 11.25 -6.59
N GLY A 326 4.20 12.14 -7.50
CA GLY A 326 4.17 13.58 -7.22
C GLY A 326 3.23 13.94 -6.08
N LEU A 327 2.02 13.38 -6.09
CA LEU A 327 1.06 13.55 -4.99
C LEU A 327 1.59 13.00 -3.66
N LEU A 328 2.29 11.86 -3.68
CA LEU A 328 2.94 11.29 -2.49
C LEU A 328 3.97 12.26 -1.91
N GLN A 329 4.88 12.77 -2.74
CA GLN A 329 5.92 13.70 -2.33
C GLN A 329 5.33 14.98 -1.74
N GLN A 330 4.33 15.56 -2.41
CA GLN A 330 3.64 16.75 -1.93
C GLN A 330 2.93 16.48 -0.60
N SER A 331 2.22 15.36 -0.48
CA SER A 331 1.48 15.04 0.74
C SER A 331 2.41 14.74 1.91
N LEU A 332 3.60 14.17 1.69
CA LEU A 332 4.62 13.99 2.73
C LEU A 332 5.09 15.33 3.32
N VAL A 333 5.33 16.32 2.47
CA VAL A 333 5.69 17.67 2.89
C VAL A 333 4.58 18.30 3.70
N GLN A 334 3.37 18.30 3.14
CA GLN A 334 2.21 18.91 3.78
C GLN A 334 1.92 18.25 5.14
N TYR A 335 2.17 16.95 5.27
CA TYR A 335 2.03 16.24 6.53
C TYR A 335 3.04 16.77 7.55
N ALA A 336 4.32 16.87 7.18
CA ALA A 336 5.35 17.42 8.05
C ALA A 336 5.07 18.88 8.45
N GLU A 337 4.66 19.72 7.50
CA GLU A 337 4.26 21.12 7.75
C GLU A 337 3.08 21.19 8.74
N ALA A 338 2.04 20.39 8.51
CA ALA A 338 0.85 20.37 9.37
C ALA A 338 1.17 19.91 10.80
N VAL A 339 2.03 18.90 10.97
CA VAL A 339 2.48 18.45 12.30
C VAL A 339 3.27 19.55 13.03
N LEU A 340 4.18 20.23 12.34
CA LEU A 340 4.94 21.33 12.93
C LEU A 340 4.04 22.53 13.29
N ALA A 341 3.04 22.83 12.46
CA ALA A 341 2.06 23.87 12.74
C ALA A 341 1.16 23.51 13.93
N LEU A 342 0.75 22.24 14.05
CA LEU A 342 0.01 21.76 15.23
C LEU A 342 0.85 21.89 16.51
N ASP A 343 2.15 21.59 16.44
CA ASP A 343 3.07 21.77 17.57
C ASP A 343 3.20 23.24 17.99
N GLU A 344 3.39 24.13 17.02
CA GLU A 344 3.44 25.57 17.26
C GLU A 344 2.13 26.07 17.91
N MET A 345 0.98 25.65 17.38
CA MET A 345 -0.32 26.07 17.91
C MET A 345 -0.59 25.52 19.33
N ALA A 346 -0.24 24.26 19.59
CA ALA A 346 -0.31 23.68 20.93
C ALA A 346 0.63 24.42 21.91
N SER A 347 1.81 24.82 21.45
CA SER A 347 2.75 25.62 22.25
C SER A 347 2.18 27.01 22.57
N GLU A 348 1.49 27.65 21.63
CA GLU A 348 0.79 28.93 21.87
C GLU A 348 -0.36 28.78 22.86
N MET A 349 -1.17 27.72 22.75
CA MET A 349 -2.21 27.39 23.74
C MET A 349 -1.60 27.19 25.12
N ALA A 350 -0.51 26.43 25.23
CA ALA A 350 0.24 26.21 26.46
C ALA A 350 0.75 27.50 27.10
N LYS A 351 1.24 28.45 26.30
CA LYS A 351 1.67 29.77 26.79
C LYS A 351 0.51 30.59 27.36
N VAL A 352 -0.65 30.60 26.69
CA VAL A 352 -1.84 31.35 27.12
C VAL A 352 -2.31 30.88 28.50
N ILE A 353 -2.31 29.57 28.75
CA ILE A 353 -2.73 28.99 30.03
C ILE A 353 -1.61 28.89 31.07
N ARG A 354 -0.39 29.31 30.73
CA ARG A 354 0.82 29.18 31.57
C ARG A 354 1.05 27.73 32.01
N TYR A 355 1.03 26.82 31.04
CA TYR A 355 1.24 25.38 31.25
C TYR A 355 2.52 25.11 32.07
N GLU A 356 2.36 24.33 33.14
CA GLU A 356 3.46 23.74 33.90
C GLU A 356 3.34 22.21 33.85
N PRO A 357 4.37 21.49 33.37
CA PRO A 357 4.34 20.03 33.29
C PRO A 357 4.36 19.40 34.68
N ASP A 358 3.50 18.42 34.90
CA ASP A 358 3.52 17.53 36.04
C ASP A 358 4.37 16.30 35.74
N PHE A 359 5.64 16.35 36.15
CA PHE A 359 6.61 15.29 35.88
C PHE A 359 6.25 13.95 36.52
N ASP A 360 5.32 13.93 37.47
CA ASP A 360 4.85 12.71 38.13
C ASP A 360 3.72 12.02 37.37
N ASN A 361 3.04 12.73 36.45
CA ASN A 361 1.88 12.24 35.71
C ASN A 361 2.12 12.30 34.20
N ALA A 362 2.35 11.15 33.58
CA ALA A 362 2.50 11.07 32.12
C ALA A 362 1.16 11.23 31.39
N ILE A 363 1.17 11.82 30.19
CA ILE A 363 -0.01 11.81 29.31
C ILE A 363 -0.24 10.38 28.82
N GLU A 364 -1.45 9.86 29.03
CA GLU A 364 -1.85 8.60 28.44
C GLU A 364 -2.12 8.78 26.96
N VAL A 365 -1.33 8.10 26.11
CA VAL A 365 -1.54 8.11 24.67
C VAL A 365 -2.67 7.14 24.34
N PRO A 366 -3.80 7.59 23.75
CA PRO A 366 -4.96 6.73 23.54
C PRO A 366 -4.71 5.55 22.60
N PHE A 367 -3.59 5.55 21.86
CA PHE A 367 -3.37 4.61 20.79
C PHE A 367 -1.90 4.33 20.57
N THR A 368 -1.41 3.20 21.10
CA THR A 368 -0.30 2.50 20.44
C THR A 368 -0.98 1.42 19.63
N PRO A 369 -1.02 1.47 18.28
CA PRO A 369 -1.46 0.32 17.52
C PRO A 369 -0.59 -0.83 17.99
N ALA A 370 -1.19 -1.82 18.65
CA ALA A 370 -0.48 -2.98 19.18
C ALA A 370 0.48 -3.43 18.08
N SER A 371 1.79 -3.28 18.33
CA SER A 371 2.82 -3.63 17.36
C SER A 371 2.39 -4.92 16.70
N ALA A 372 2.11 -4.87 15.41
CA ALA A 372 1.87 -6.05 14.60
C ALA A 372 3.22 -6.78 14.44
N SER A 373 3.85 -7.13 15.55
CA SER A 373 4.91 -8.13 15.64
C SER A 373 4.24 -9.49 15.63
N THR A 374 3.54 -9.80 14.54
CA THR A 374 3.48 -11.18 14.10
C THR A 374 4.77 -11.36 13.31
N PRO A 375 5.79 -12.05 13.84
CA PRO A 375 7.00 -12.30 13.07
C PRO A 375 6.57 -13.04 11.79
N TYR A 376 7.08 -12.57 10.64
CA TYR A 376 7.12 -13.40 9.44
C TYR A 376 7.93 -14.64 9.79
N SER A 377 7.25 -15.74 10.16
CA SER A 377 7.86 -17.05 10.27
C SER A 377 8.28 -17.50 8.88
N GLU A 378 9.58 -17.37 8.65
CA GLU A 378 10.34 -18.20 7.72
C GLU A 378 9.99 -19.69 7.97
N MET A 379 9.94 -20.45 6.89
CA MET A 379 9.41 -21.81 6.83
C MET A 379 10.00 -22.74 7.92
N ALA A 380 9.16 -23.17 8.87
CA ALA A 380 9.44 -24.35 9.68
C ALA A 380 8.14 -25.18 9.84
N THR A 381 8.29 -26.48 9.59
CA THR A 381 7.27 -27.54 9.66
C THR A 381 6.55 -27.63 11.01
N PRO A 382 5.26 -28.04 11.05
CA PRO A 382 4.46 -27.97 12.27
C PRO A 382 4.66 -29.17 13.19
N SER A 383 4.83 -28.89 14.48
CA SER A 383 4.48 -29.82 15.56
C SER A 383 3.25 -29.32 16.31
N VAL A 384 2.33 -30.25 16.52
CA VAL A 384 0.95 -30.12 17.00
C VAL A 384 0.92 -29.92 18.51
N VAL A 385 0.25 -28.87 19.00
CA VAL A 385 -0.49 -28.87 20.27
C VAL A 385 -1.77 -28.07 20.07
N ALA A 386 -2.91 -28.72 20.35
CA ALA A 386 -4.26 -28.24 20.04
C ALA A 386 -4.76 -27.22 21.08
N ALA A 387 -5.00 -25.99 20.63
CA ALA A 387 -6.00 -25.10 21.18
C ALA A 387 -7.17 -25.05 20.18
N GLN A 388 -8.41 -25.24 20.63
CA GLN A 388 -9.59 -25.12 19.78
C GLN A 388 -9.64 -23.69 19.19
N PRO A 389 -9.56 -23.52 17.86
CA PRO A 389 -9.71 -22.21 17.26
C PRO A 389 -11.18 -21.82 17.29
N SER A 390 -11.46 -20.63 17.84
CA SER A 390 -12.69 -19.89 17.53
C SER A 390 -12.72 -19.67 16.02
N VAL A 391 -13.53 -20.46 15.31
CA VAL A 391 -13.68 -20.34 13.85
C VAL A 391 -14.41 -19.02 13.59
N LEU A 392 -13.67 -17.96 13.28
CA LEU A 392 -14.27 -16.73 12.79
C LEU A 392 -15.16 -17.06 11.57
N PRO A 393 -16.39 -16.52 11.50
CA PRO A 393 -17.28 -16.78 10.38
C PRO A 393 -16.60 -16.33 9.07
N SER A 394 -16.45 -17.27 8.13
CA SER A 394 -15.90 -16.99 6.81
C SER A 394 -16.95 -16.34 5.93
N LEU A 395 -16.62 -15.23 5.26
CA LEU A 395 -17.50 -14.63 4.25
C LEU A 395 -17.78 -15.59 3.09
N VAL A 396 -16.97 -16.63 2.88
CA VAL A 396 -17.16 -17.59 1.80
C VAL A 396 -18.51 -18.31 1.95
N GLY A 397 -19.32 -18.28 0.88
CA GLY A 397 -20.65 -18.87 0.85
C GLY A 397 -21.65 -18.05 0.02
N THR A 398 -22.89 -18.52 -0.02
CA THR A 398 -23.99 -17.83 -0.70
C THR A 398 -24.88 -17.14 0.32
N PHE A 399 -25.21 -15.87 0.08
CA PHE A 399 -26.08 -15.05 0.92
C PHE A 399 -27.21 -14.50 0.08
N ARG A 400 -28.44 -14.58 0.59
CA ARG A 400 -29.59 -13.91 0.02
C ARG A 400 -29.71 -12.54 0.65
N ILE A 401 -29.37 -11.52 -0.12
CA ILE A 401 -29.30 -10.12 0.30
C ILE A 401 -30.60 -9.42 -0.04
N LYS A 402 -31.22 -8.81 0.97
CA LYS A 402 -32.34 -7.88 0.82
C LYS A 402 -31.78 -6.46 0.74
N TRP A 403 -32.07 -5.77 -0.36
CA TRP A 403 -31.62 -4.40 -0.57
C TRP A 403 -32.80 -3.43 -0.64
N LEU A 404 -32.55 -2.18 -0.23
CA LEU A 404 -33.49 -1.06 -0.31
C LEU A 404 -32.75 0.14 -0.94
N GLU A 405 -33.23 0.60 -2.10
CA GLU A 405 -32.71 1.80 -2.75
C GLU A 405 -33.31 3.06 -2.07
N GLY A 406 -32.46 3.86 -1.42
CA GLY A 406 -32.90 5.03 -0.67
C GLY A 406 -33.62 6.11 -1.49
N ARG A 407 -33.28 6.26 -2.79
CA ARG A 407 -33.89 7.30 -3.65
C ARG A 407 -35.24 6.90 -4.25
N THR A 408 -35.42 5.64 -4.60
CA THR A 408 -36.59 5.15 -5.33
C THR A 408 -37.59 4.44 -4.42
N GLY A 409 -37.15 3.99 -3.24
CA GLY A 409 -37.92 3.10 -2.36
C GLY A 409 -38.02 1.68 -2.89
N ASN A 410 -37.35 1.36 -4.02
CA ASN A 410 -37.33 0.02 -4.57
C ASN A 410 -36.63 -0.93 -3.60
N SER A 411 -37.18 -2.13 -3.43
CA SER A 411 -36.53 -3.20 -2.69
C SER A 411 -36.59 -4.50 -3.45
N GLY A 412 -35.61 -5.36 -3.18
CA GLY A 412 -35.53 -6.66 -3.83
C GLY A 412 -34.63 -7.62 -3.08
N PHE A 413 -34.57 -8.84 -3.59
CA PHE A 413 -33.64 -9.86 -3.12
C PHE A 413 -32.66 -10.20 -4.24
N SER A 414 -31.41 -10.47 -3.88
CA SER A 414 -30.42 -11.03 -4.81
C SER A 414 -29.50 -12.00 -4.07
N ASN A 415 -29.10 -13.07 -4.74
CA ASN A 415 -28.11 -14.00 -4.24
C ASN A 415 -26.70 -13.49 -4.56
N TYR A 416 -25.88 -13.39 -3.52
CA TYR A 416 -24.47 -13.09 -3.64
C TYR A 416 -23.66 -14.31 -3.22
N GLN A 417 -22.66 -14.66 -4.01
CA GLN A 417 -21.72 -15.72 -3.70
C GLN A 417 -20.33 -15.11 -3.51
N PHE A 418 -19.75 -15.31 -2.34
CA PHE A 418 -18.35 -14.95 -2.06
C PHE A 418 -17.50 -16.21 -2.12
N THR A 419 -16.53 -16.23 -3.02
CA THR A 419 -15.68 -17.40 -3.26
C THR A 419 -14.36 -17.29 -2.50
N SER A 420 -13.70 -18.42 -2.27
CA SER A 420 -12.44 -18.49 -1.53
C SER A 420 -11.25 -17.83 -2.25
N ASP A 421 -11.34 -17.63 -3.57
CA ASP A 421 -10.36 -16.89 -4.38
C ASP A 421 -10.59 -15.37 -4.37
N GLY A 422 -11.50 -14.88 -3.52
CA GLY A 422 -11.71 -13.44 -3.33
C GLY A 422 -12.66 -12.81 -4.34
N LYS A 423 -13.49 -13.57 -5.05
CA LYS A 423 -14.50 -13.01 -5.98
C LYS A 423 -15.86 -12.87 -5.33
N ALA A 424 -16.60 -11.85 -5.74
CA ALA A 424 -17.98 -11.60 -5.37
C ALA A 424 -18.86 -11.74 -6.62
N LEU A 425 -19.77 -12.71 -6.62
CA LEU A 425 -20.69 -12.97 -7.71
C LEU A 425 -22.10 -12.58 -7.30
N LYS A 426 -22.88 -12.00 -8.21
CA LYS A 426 -24.31 -11.72 -8.04
C LYS A 426 -25.07 -12.56 -9.05
N GLU A 427 -25.93 -13.46 -8.56
CA GLU A 427 -26.67 -14.42 -9.41
C GLU A 427 -25.76 -15.21 -10.39
N GLY A 428 -24.54 -15.56 -9.94
CA GLY A 428 -23.57 -16.30 -10.74
C GLY A 428 -22.71 -15.45 -11.68
N GLU A 429 -22.99 -14.16 -11.83
CA GLU A 429 -22.14 -13.24 -12.60
C GLU A 429 -21.09 -12.57 -11.70
N GLU A 430 -19.83 -12.55 -12.13
CA GLU A 430 -18.75 -11.88 -11.40
C GLU A 430 -18.99 -10.36 -11.36
N LEU A 431 -19.17 -9.84 -10.15
CA LEU A 431 -19.48 -8.43 -9.93
C LEU A 431 -18.27 -7.63 -9.42
N GLY A 432 -17.29 -8.30 -8.82
CA GLY A 432 -16.11 -7.68 -8.27
C GLY A 432 -15.26 -8.63 -7.43
N ALA A 433 -14.34 -8.04 -6.67
CA ALA A 433 -13.48 -8.76 -5.74
C ALA A 433 -13.73 -8.30 -4.30
N TRP A 434 -13.54 -9.20 -3.34
CA TRP A 434 -13.66 -8.89 -1.91
C TRP A 434 -12.33 -9.13 -1.18
N THR A 435 -12.09 -8.32 -0.15
CA THR A 435 -10.90 -8.39 0.70
C THR A 435 -11.30 -8.23 2.16
N LYS A 436 -10.72 -9.04 3.05
CA LYS A 436 -10.90 -8.86 4.50
C LYS A 436 -10.06 -7.68 5.01
N GLN A 437 -10.67 -6.78 5.77
CA GLN A 437 -10.02 -5.65 6.43
C GLN A 437 -10.38 -5.66 7.92
N ARG A 438 -9.46 -6.11 8.78
CA ARG A 438 -9.70 -6.32 10.22
C ARG A 438 -10.94 -7.19 10.47
N ASP A 439 -12.03 -6.61 10.97
CA ASP A 439 -13.29 -7.26 11.33
C ASP A 439 -14.38 -7.10 10.27
N GLU A 440 -14.03 -6.49 9.14
CA GLU A 440 -14.93 -6.20 8.03
C GLU A 440 -14.45 -6.84 6.74
N PHE A 441 -15.34 -6.88 5.75
CA PHE A 441 -15.02 -7.28 4.40
C PHE A 441 -15.41 -6.17 3.44
N MET A 442 -14.48 -5.77 2.59
CA MET A 442 -14.73 -4.77 1.56
C MET A 442 -14.91 -5.45 0.21
N VAL A 443 -16.02 -5.20 -0.48
CA VAL A 443 -16.27 -5.63 -1.87
C VAL A 443 -16.07 -4.43 -2.78
N ARG A 444 -15.16 -4.54 -3.76
CA ARG A 444 -14.96 -3.55 -4.82
C ARG A 444 -15.55 -4.09 -6.12
N PHE A 445 -16.52 -3.37 -6.67
CA PHE A 445 -17.16 -3.76 -7.92
C PHE A 445 -16.29 -3.45 -9.14
N SER A 446 -16.33 -4.31 -10.15
CA SER A 446 -15.62 -4.10 -11.42
C SER A 446 -16.20 -2.93 -12.22
N ASP A 447 -17.50 -2.66 -12.06
CA ASP A 447 -18.16 -1.47 -12.57
C ASP A 447 -17.85 -0.27 -11.66
N SER A 448 -16.98 0.63 -12.13
CA SER A 448 -16.52 1.78 -11.36
C SER A 448 -17.66 2.65 -10.87
N LYS A 449 -18.81 2.71 -11.56
CA LYS A 449 -19.97 3.52 -11.14
C LYS A 449 -20.61 3.02 -9.85
N ARG A 450 -20.44 1.74 -9.52
CA ARG A 450 -21.05 1.12 -8.34
C ARG A 450 -20.28 1.39 -7.05
N GLY A 451 -19.04 1.88 -7.09
CA GLY A 451 -18.28 2.16 -5.86
C GLY A 451 -17.90 0.87 -5.11
N HIS A 452 -18.15 0.82 -3.80
CA HIS A 452 -17.76 -0.32 -2.95
C HIS A 452 -18.76 -0.59 -1.82
N VAL A 453 -18.68 -1.78 -1.23
CA VAL A 453 -19.47 -2.18 -0.06
C VAL A 453 -18.55 -2.57 1.09
N ILE A 454 -18.90 -2.14 2.29
CA ILE A 454 -18.35 -2.66 3.55
C ILE A 454 -19.37 -3.63 4.17
N ILE A 455 -18.93 -4.85 4.46
CA ILE A 455 -19.74 -5.94 5.02
C ILE A 455 -19.23 -6.28 6.42
N ARG A 456 -20.16 -6.41 7.38
CA ARG A 456 -19.91 -6.89 8.75
C ARG A 456 -20.81 -8.09 9.05
N PHE A 457 -20.34 -9.02 9.87
CA PHE A 457 -21.21 -10.08 10.40
C PHE A 457 -22.02 -9.53 11.58
N ALA A 458 -23.34 -9.70 11.53
CA ALA A 458 -24.21 -9.52 12.70
C ALA A 458 -24.26 -10.79 13.56
N ASP A 459 -24.20 -11.96 12.92
CA ASP A 459 -24.09 -13.28 13.54
C ASP A 459 -23.41 -14.26 12.55
N GLU A 460 -23.31 -15.56 12.85
CA GLU A 460 -22.66 -16.56 11.99
C GLU A 460 -23.27 -16.70 10.58
N SER A 461 -24.55 -16.34 10.45
CA SER A 461 -25.36 -16.51 9.24
C SER A 461 -25.84 -15.18 8.64
N THR A 462 -25.79 -14.08 9.38
CA THR A 462 -26.31 -12.78 8.96
C THR A 462 -25.17 -11.79 8.73
N ILE A 463 -25.17 -11.17 7.55
CA ILE A 463 -24.27 -10.07 7.19
C ILE A 463 -25.06 -8.77 7.03
N LEU A 464 -24.42 -7.66 7.40
CA LEU A 464 -24.90 -6.30 7.17
C LEU A 464 -23.94 -5.61 6.22
N GLY A 465 -24.47 -4.96 5.19
CA GLY A 465 -23.68 -4.24 4.19
C GLY A 465 -24.04 -2.77 4.11
N THR A 466 -23.03 -1.91 4.05
CA THR A 466 -23.18 -0.49 3.66
C THR A 466 -22.52 -0.28 2.32
N HIS A 467 -23.32 0.11 1.33
CA HIS A 467 -22.87 0.37 -0.04
C HIS A 467 -22.62 1.87 -0.20
N PHE A 468 -21.39 2.22 -0.55
CA PHE A 468 -20.95 3.58 -0.88
C PHE A 468 -20.90 3.74 -2.41
N TRP A 469 -21.85 4.51 -2.95
CA TRP A 469 -21.95 4.78 -4.37
C TRP A 469 -20.96 5.87 -4.81
N THR A 470 -20.61 5.90 -6.09
CA THR A 470 -19.68 6.92 -6.62
C THR A 470 -20.23 8.33 -6.61
N ASP A 471 -21.55 8.50 -6.57
CA ASP A 471 -22.21 9.79 -6.43
C ASP A 471 -22.25 10.28 -4.97
N GLY A 472 -21.59 9.56 -4.05
CA GLY A 472 -21.51 9.87 -2.62
C GLY A 472 -22.74 9.40 -1.81
N SER A 473 -23.78 8.88 -2.46
CA SER A 473 -24.92 8.32 -1.75
C SER A 473 -24.57 6.99 -1.07
N GLN A 474 -25.37 6.61 -0.06
CA GLN A 474 -25.19 5.37 0.69
C GLN A 474 -26.50 4.58 0.73
N SER A 475 -26.40 3.25 0.72
CA SER A 475 -27.54 2.36 0.95
C SER A 475 -27.12 1.18 1.81
N THR A 476 -27.97 0.79 2.77
CA THR A 476 -27.74 -0.35 3.65
C THR A 476 -28.53 -1.58 3.18
N TRP A 477 -27.99 -2.77 3.42
CA TRP A 477 -28.68 -4.03 3.14
C TRP A 477 -28.37 -5.10 4.19
N ASP A 478 -29.26 -6.08 4.32
CA ASP A 478 -29.10 -7.25 5.19
C ASP A 478 -29.06 -8.53 4.34
N GLY A 479 -28.16 -9.45 4.68
CA GLY A 479 -27.97 -10.71 3.95
C GLY A 479 -28.00 -11.91 4.88
N LYS A 480 -28.80 -12.92 4.53
CA LYS A 480 -28.83 -14.20 5.26
C LYS A 480 -28.14 -15.28 4.45
N ARG A 481 -27.24 -16.04 5.07
CA ARG A 481 -26.56 -17.18 4.47
C ARG A 481 -27.62 -18.18 4.02
N VAL A 482 -27.59 -18.51 2.73
CA VAL A 482 -28.40 -19.59 2.19
C VAL A 482 -27.79 -20.88 2.67
N ALA A 483 -28.55 -21.68 3.42
CA ALA A 483 -28.11 -23.01 3.82
C ALA A 483 -27.68 -23.77 2.56
N GLN A 484 -26.39 -24.10 2.48
CA GLN A 484 -25.92 -24.97 1.41
C GLN A 484 -26.69 -26.28 1.58
N PRO A 485 -27.39 -26.79 0.55
CA PRO A 485 -27.98 -28.12 0.63
C PRO A 485 -26.85 -29.06 1.05
N ASP A 486 -27.07 -29.91 2.06
CA ASP A 486 -26.01 -30.75 2.64
C ASP A 486 -25.38 -31.62 1.53
N THR A 487 -24.26 -31.14 0.99
CA THR A 487 -23.63 -31.72 -0.19
C THR A 487 -22.92 -33.02 0.13
N ARG A 488 -22.91 -33.46 1.40
CA ARG A 488 -22.34 -34.76 1.80
C ARG A 488 -23.02 -35.95 1.15
N ASN A 489 -24.28 -35.79 0.70
CA ASN A 489 -25.06 -36.81 0.00
C ASN A 489 -25.43 -36.44 -1.45
N SER A 490 -24.89 -35.33 -1.98
CA SER A 490 -25.12 -34.94 -3.38
C SER A 490 -24.05 -35.57 -4.27
N PRO A 491 -24.41 -36.31 -5.33
CA PRO A 491 -23.44 -36.83 -6.28
C PRO A 491 -22.63 -35.67 -6.89
N LEU A 492 -21.32 -35.87 -7.06
CA LEU A 492 -20.56 -35.01 -7.99
C LEU A 492 -21.29 -35.07 -9.33
N VAL A 493 -21.40 -33.93 -10.01
CA VAL A 493 -21.90 -33.83 -11.39
C VAL A 493 -21.48 -35.07 -12.19
N GLY A 494 -22.50 -35.85 -12.55
CA GLY A 494 -22.42 -37.30 -12.66
C GLY A 494 -21.62 -37.82 -13.85
N TYR A 495 -20.64 -38.67 -13.56
CA TYR A 495 -20.19 -39.67 -14.52
C TYR A 495 -20.99 -40.94 -14.28
N TRP A 496 -21.94 -41.21 -15.16
CA TRP A 496 -22.63 -42.50 -15.22
C TRP A 496 -21.85 -43.38 -16.17
N VAL A 497 -21.30 -44.47 -15.66
CA VAL A 497 -20.69 -45.51 -16.50
C VAL A 497 -21.75 -46.58 -16.70
N GLN A 498 -22.35 -46.66 -17.89
CA GLN A 498 -23.31 -47.71 -18.20
C GLN A 498 -22.64 -48.84 -18.98
N THR A 499 -22.50 -50.02 -18.35
CA THR A 499 -21.86 -51.19 -18.97
C THR A 499 -22.77 -52.39 -18.82
N ASN A 500 -23.27 -52.98 -19.91
CA ASN A 500 -24.17 -54.13 -19.85
C ASN A 500 -25.37 -53.93 -18.89
N GLY A 501 -25.88 -52.69 -18.82
CA GLY A 501 -26.99 -52.28 -17.95
C GLY A 501 -26.62 -51.88 -16.51
N TRP A 502 -25.37 -52.06 -16.06
CA TRP A 502 -24.91 -51.61 -14.75
C TRP A 502 -24.56 -50.13 -14.75
N ALA A 503 -24.84 -49.42 -13.66
CA ALA A 503 -24.59 -48.00 -13.49
C ALA A 503 -23.73 -47.73 -12.25
N ILE A 504 -22.58 -47.07 -12.45
CA ILE A 504 -21.70 -46.65 -11.35
C ILE A 504 -21.88 -45.14 -11.10
N GLU A 505 -22.19 -44.78 -9.85
CA GLU A 505 -22.28 -43.40 -9.34
C GLU A 505 -21.08 -43.11 -8.43
N ILE A 506 -20.42 -41.96 -8.61
CA ILE A 506 -19.25 -41.55 -7.81
C ILE A 506 -19.59 -40.26 -7.06
N PHE A 507 -19.29 -40.23 -5.75
CA PHE A 507 -19.63 -39.14 -4.85
C PHE A 507 -18.39 -38.34 -4.43
N SER A 508 -18.56 -37.04 -4.15
CA SER A 508 -17.48 -36.14 -3.68
C SER A 508 -16.86 -36.57 -2.36
N ASN A 509 -17.61 -37.29 -1.54
CA ASN A 509 -17.20 -37.79 -0.24
C ASN A 509 -16.26 -39.02 -0.30
N GLY A 510 -15.81 -39.42 -1.50
CA GLY A 510 -14.94 -40.57 -1.69
C GLY A 510 -15.68 -41.91 -1.87
N GLN A 511 -17.01 -41.92 -1.89
CA GLN A 511 -17.80 -43.13 -2.11
C GLN A 511 -18.11 -43.38 -3.59
N ALA A 512 -18.33 -44.64 -3.92
CA ALA A 512 -18.86 -45.07 -5.20
C ALA A 512 -19.96 -46.11 -5.00
N LYS A 513 -20.96 -46.14 -5.88
CA LYS A 513 -22.12 -47.02 -5.79
C LYS A 513 -22.36 -47.68 -7.14
N ASN A 514 -22.55 -48.99 -7.14
CA ASN A 514 -22.86 -49.78 -8.32
C ASN A 514 -24.31 -50.25 -8.29
N THR A 515 -25.04 -49.95 -9.34
CA THR A 515 -26.46 -50.28 -9.51
C THR A 515 -26.61 -51.26 -10.67
N SER A 516 -27.28 -52.38 -10.42
CA SER A 516 -27.52 -53.41 -11.44
C SER A 516 -28.50 -52.92 -12.52
N PRO A 517 -28.62 -53.64 -13.66
CA PRO A 517 -29.64 -53.35 -14.67
C PRO A 517 -31.08 -53.38 -14.15
N LYS A 518 -31.31 -54.02 -13.00
CA LYS A 518 -32.62 -54.08 -12.34
C LYS A 518 -32.87 -52.88 -11.41
N GLY A 519 -31.94 -51.95 -11.30
CA GLY A 519 -32.03 -50.79 -10.41
C GLY A 519 -31.66 -51.08 -8.95
N THR A 520 -31.15 -52.27 -8.63
CA THR A 520 -30.72 -52.63 -7.26
C THR A 520 -29.28 -52.19 -7.00
N VAL A 521 -29.01 -51.73 -5.78
CA VAL A 521 -27.65 -51.36 -5.36
C VAL A 521 -26.91 -52.61 -4.94
N ASP A 522 -25.94 -53.02 -5.74
CA ASP A 522 -25.27 -54.31 -5.58
C ASP A 522 -23.93 -54.18 -4.84
N ALA A 523 -23.28 -53.01 -4.89
CA ALA A 523 -22.07 -52.73 -4.14
C ALA A 523 -21.89 -51.23 -3.83
N ILE A 524 -21.33 -50.95 -2.65
CA ILE A 524 -20.83 -49.62 -2.25
C ILE A 524 -19.34 -49.76 -2.02
N GLY A 525 -18.60 -48.75 -2.46
CA GLY A 525 -17.15 -48.76 -2.54
C GLY A 525 -16.53 -47.40 -2.29
N THR A 526 -15.23 -47.32 -2.47
CA THR A 526 -14.47 -46.07 -2.39
C THR A 526 -13.74 -45.81 -3.69
N TRP A 527 -13.32 -44.56 -3.92
CA TRP A 527 -12.48 -44.22 -5.05
C TRP A 527 -11.31 -43.33 -4.64
N GLN A 528 -10.25 -43.35 -5.44
CA GLN A 528 -9.03 -42.59 -5.19
C GLN A 528 -8.44 -42.06 -6.49
N VAL A 529 -7.93 -40.81 -6.45
CA VAL A 529 -7.21 -40.20 -7.57
C VAL A 529 -5.78 -40.74 -7.63
N LEU A 530 -5.35 -41.22 -8.80
CA LEU A 530 -3.98 -41.68 -9.05
C LEU A 530 -3.07 -40.61 -9.70
N GLY A 531 -3.61 -39.44 -10.05
CA GLY A 531 -2.91 -38.37 -10.78
C GLY A 531 -3.11 -38.46 -12.31
N ASN A 532 -2.77 -37.38 -13.03
CA ASN A 532 -2.89 -37.28 -14.50
C ASN A 532 -4.29 -37.64 -15.07
N GLY A 533 -5.36 -37.25 -14.37
CA GLY A 533 -6.74 -37.53 -14.78
C GLY A 533 -7.14 -39.01 -14.67
N LYS A 534 -6.43 -39.80 -13.86
CA LYS A 534 -6.74 -41.20 -13.56
C LYS A 534 -7.29 -41.37 -12.14
N PHE A 535 -8.23 -42.29 -11.97
CA PHE A 535 -8.77 -42.68 -10.68
C PHE A 535 -9.06 -44.17 -10.62
N VAL A 536 -9.04 -44.73 -9.41
CA VAL A 536 -9.41 -46.13 -9.13
C VAL A 536 -10.70 -46.14 -8.34
N VAL A 537 -11.62 -47.03 -8.71
CA VAL A 537 -12.83 -47.32 -7.94
C VAL A 537 -12.77 -48.75 -7.42
N HIS A 538 -12.89 -48.93 -6.11
CA HIS A 538 -12.93 -50.21 -5.44
C HIS A 538 -14.38 -50.51 -5.04
N LEU A 539 -15.03 -51.47 -5.70
CA LEU A 539 -16.42 -51.86 -5.42
C LEU A 539 -16.43 -53.26 -4.77
N GLY A 540 -16.53 -53.31 -3.45
CA GLY A 540 -16.41 -54.55 -2.69
C GLY A 540 -15.00 -55.17 -2.78
N LYS A 541 -14.88 -56.49 -2.51
CA LYS A 541 -13.59 -57.20 -2.44
C LYS A 541 -13.04 -57.69 -3.78
N GLN A 542 -13.82 -57.60 -4.86
CA GLN A 542 -13.53 -58.33 -6.11
C GLN A 542 -13.43 -57.43 -7.36
N TRP A 543 -13.76 -56.14 -7.25
CA TRP A 543 -13.84 -55.26 -8.41
C TRP A 543 -12.95 -54.04 -8.22
N GLU A 544 -11.89 -53.96 -9.02
CA GLU A 544 -11.09 -52.75 -9.21
C GLU A 544 -11.31 -52.22 -10.62
N TRP A 545 -11.66 -50.94 -10.71
CA TRP A 545 -11.84 -50.24 -11.97
C TRP A 545 -10.80 -49.13 -12.07
N ARG A 546 -10.00 -49.11 -13.13
CA ARG A 546 -9.08 -48.02 -13.42
C ARG A 546 -9.68 -47.15 -14.50
N VAL A 547 -9.98 -45.91 -14.16
CA VAL A 547 -10.63 -44.97 -15.06
C VAL A 547 -9.66 -43.85 -15.41
N SER A 548 -9.59 -43.49 -16.68
CA SER A 548 -8.75 -42.40 -17.19
C SER A 548 -9.55 -41.49 -18.11
N LEU A 549 -9.33 -40.18 -18.01
CA LEU A 549 -9.96 -39.20 -18.90
C LEU A 549 -8.97 -38.79 -19.99
N GLN A 550 -9.29 -39.06 -21.27
CA GLN A 550 -8.52 -38.57 -22.41
C GLN A 550 -9.44 -37.85 -23.39
N ARG A 551 -9.13 -36.58 -23.70
CA ARG A 551 -9.87 -35.77 -24.69
C ARG A 551 -11.40 -35.76 -24.46
N ASN A 552 -11.82 -35.59 -23.21
CA ASN A 552 -13.23 -35.63 -22.75
C ASN A 552 -13.93 -37.00 -22.90
N ILE A 553 -13.19 -38.07 -23.18
CA ILE A 553 -13.68 -39.45 -23.20
C ILE A 553 -13.10 -40.16 -21.98
N LEU A 554 -13.96 -40.80 -21.19
CA LEU A 554 -13.54 -41.68 -20.12
C LEU A 554 -13.17 -43.05 -20.72
N TYR A 555 -12.12 -43.65 -20.21
CA TYR A 555 -11.70 -45.00 -20.52
C TYR A 555 -11.62 -45.74 -19.20
N ALA A 556 -12.39 -46.82 -19.06
CA ALA A 556 -12.36 -47.65 -17.86
C ALA A 556 -11.82 -49.04 -18.21
N GLU A 557 -10.83 -49.51 -17.45
CA GLU A 557 -10.32 -50.87 -17.49
C GLU A 557 -10.77 -51.61 -16.22
N THR A 558 -11.49 -52.72 -16.41
CA THR A 558 -11.91 -53.61 -15.32
C THR A 558 -10.83 -54.63 -15.02
N PHE A 559 -10.43 -54.74 -13.75
CA PHE A 559 -9.55 -55.79 -13.28
C PHE A 559 -10.36 -56.72 -12.37
N LEU A 560 -10.87 -57.80 -12.97
CA LEU A 560 -11.31 -58.99 -12.25
C LEU A 560 -10.12 -59.94 -12.13
N SER A 561 -10.00 -60.62 -10.99
CA SER A 561 -9.10 -61.77 -10.87
C SER A 561 -9.56 -62.88 -11.82
N GLY A 562 -9.10 -62.85 -13.07
CA GLY A 562 -9.43 -63.83 -14.11
C GLY A 562 -10.40 -63.32 -15.19
N ALA A 563 -9.82 -62.67 -16.21
CA ALA A 563 -10.30 -62.51 -17.60
C ALA A 563 -11.20 -61.30 -18.05
N ARG A 564 -10.80 -60.86 -19.27
CA ARG A 564 -11.36 -59.96 -20.32
C ARG A 564 -11.50 -58.45 -20.08
N LYS A 565 -10.86 -57.69 -20.99
CA LYS A 565 -11.03 -56.25 -21.22
C LYS A 565 -12.40 -55.97 -21.87
N ALA A 566 -13.16 -55.04 -21.32
CA ALA A 566 -14.34 -54.48 -21.96
C ALA A 566 -14.01 -53.09 -22.52
N HIS A 567 -14.45 -52.79 -23.75
CA HIS A 567 -14.42 -51.44 -24.33
C HIS A 567 -15.73 -50.72 -24.03
N LEU A 568 -15.67 -49.48 -23.56
CA LEU A 568 -16.83 -48.68 -23.17
C LEU A 568 -16.81 -47.32 -23.88
N THR A 569 -17.99 -46.87 -24.30
CA THR A 569 -18.19 -45.58 -24.96
C THR A 569 -19.10 -44.71 -24.07
N PHE A 570 -18.72 -43.46 -23.85
CA PHE A 570 -19.42 -42.55 -22.94
C PHE A 570 -20.13 -41.43 -23.70
N THR A 571 -21.36 -41.12 -23.32
CA THR A 571 -22.11 -39.96 -23.80
C THR A 571 -22.33 -38.97 -22.65
N LYS A 572 -21.87 -37.73 -22.82
CA LYS A 572 -22.16 -36.63 -21.88
C LYS A 572 -23.64 -36.26 -21.99
N LYS A 573 -24.40 -36.40 -20.91
CA LYS A 573 -25.77 -35.87 -20.82
C LYS A 573 -25.66 -34.37 -20.52
N GLN A 574 -26.34 -33.52 -21.30
CA GLN A 574 -26.46 -32.09 -21.01
C GLN A 574 -27.28 -31.86 -19.76
#